data_AF-A0A7S1VJK9-F1
#
_entry.id   AF-A0A7S1VJK9-F1
#
_cell.length_a   1.000
_cell.length_b   1.000
_cell.length_c   1.000
_cell.angle_alpha   90.00
_cell.angle_beta   90.00
_cell.angle_gamma   90.00
#
_symmetry.space_group_name_H-M   'P 1'
#
loop_
_entity.id
_entity.type
_entity.pdbx_description
1 polymer ?
#
loop_
_entity_poly.entity_id
_entity_poly.type
_entity_poly.pdbx_seq_one_letter_code
_entity_poly.pdbx_strand_id
1 'polypeptide(L)'
;QGNFARKLRANELALKRAWEAGQRSTSEDWLEWMRRLSIELLRESPSPALRSCLALAHDYSPLVSALFNAAFLSCWSELPEQYQDELVSALETALTSPSLPSTVLHQLLNLAEFMERAERALPLDIRTLGTLAARGHAYAKSLHYKEVEFLESPESAIEDLITIYHQLQQPDAAVGVLEVAQKTYGIGLREEWFEQLGRFDEALHAYEARLAGENLEQAKQRRFSDPHSVQQSTIGLMRCLRELGEWDRL
;
A
#
# COMPACT_ATOMS: atom_id res chain seq x y z
N GLN A 1 -11.32 -29.18 34.16
CA GLN A 1 -11.69 -29.66 32.81
C GLN A 1 -12.53 -28.58 32.16
N GLY A 2 -11.90 -27.70 31.38
CA GLY A 2 -12.60 -26.60 30.71
C GLY A 2 -13.39 -27.16 29.53
N ASN A 3 -14.71 -27.00 29.55
CA ASN A 3 -15.58 -27.33 28.42
C ASN A 3 -15.11 -26.53 27.20
N PHE A 4 -14.40 -27.18 26.28
CA PHE A 4 -14.20 -26.65 24.93
C PHE A 4 -15.58 -26.47 24.32
N ALA A 5 -16.04 -25.22 24.27
CA ALA A 5 -17.30 -24.86 23.66
C ALA A 5 -17.36 -25.51 22.27
N ARG A 6 -18.42 -26.30 22.05
CA ARG A 6 -18.67 -27.06 20.84
C ARG A 6 -18.48 -26.14 19.63
N LYS A 7 -17.34 -26.30 18.92
CA LYS A 7 -17.02 -25.49 17.74
C LYS A 7 -18.15 -25.68 16.73
N LEU A 8 -18.78 -24.58 16.32
CA LEU A 8 -19.74 -24.64 15.23
C LEU A 8 -18.96 -24.91 13.94
N ARG A 9 -19.44 -25.83 13.10
CA ARG A 9 -18.97 -25.91 11.71
C ARG A 9 -19.57 -24.72 10.97
N ALA A 10 -18.72 -23.86 10.43
CA ALA A 10 -19.15 -22.70 9.65
C ALA A 10 -19.95 -23.16 8.42
N ASN A 11 -21.02 -22.45 8.09
CA ASN A 11 -21.80 -22.69 6.89
C ASN A 11 -21.09 -22.06 5.68
N GLU A 12 -20.27 -22.86 5.01
CA GLU A 12 -19.44 -22.48 3.85
C GLU A 12 -20.27 -21.87 2.70
N LEU A 13 -21.49 -22.36 2.46
CA LEU A 13 -22.37 -21.87 1.40
C LEU A 13 -22.96 -20.48 1.71
N ALA A 14 -23.23 -20.19 2.98
CA ALA A 14 -23.71 -18.87 3.40
C ALA A 14 -22.59 -17.83 3.28
N LEU A 15 -21.38 -18.19 3.71
CA LEU A 15 -20.20 -17.36 3.55
C LEU A 15 -19.88 -17.09 2.08
N LYS A 16 -20.03 -18.10 1.21
CA LYS A 16 -19.84 -17.95 -0.23
C LYS A 16 -20.68 -16.83 -0.86
N ARG A 17 -21.97 -16.83 -0.54
CA ARG A 17 -22.90 -15.79 -1.00
C ARG A 17 -22.57 -14.40 -0.44
N ALA A 18 -21.94 -14.34 0.72
CA ALA A 18 -21.62 -13.08 1.39
C ALA A 18 -20.37 -12.40 0.81
N TRP A 19 -19.34 -13.15 0.43
CA TRP A 19 -18.13 -12.58 -0.15
C TRP A 19 -18.20 -12.37 -1.67
N GLU A 20 -19.13 -13.02 -2.38
CA GLU A 20 -19.34 -12.80 -3.81
C GLU A 20 -19.53 -11.31 -4.12
N ALA A 21 -18.58 -10.72 -4.85
CA ALA A 21 -18.51 -9.29 -5.14
C ALA A 21 -19.37 -8.84 -6.34
N GLY A 22 -20.20 -9.73 -6.87
CA GLY A 22 -20.94 -9.51 -8.11
C GLY A 22 -21.89 -8.30 -8.04
N GLN A 23 -21.79 -7.43 -9.05
CA GLN A 23 -22.70 -6.31 -9.35
C GLN A 23 -22.64 -5.07 -8.44
N ARG A 24 -21.45 -4.71 -7.93
CA ARG A 24 -21.29 -3.44 -7.19
C ARG A 24 -20.77 -2.35 -8.09
N SER A 25 -21.55 -1.30 -8.24
CA SER A 25 -21.19 -0.15 -9.07
C SER A 25 -21.04 1.12 -8.24
N THR A 26 -21.69 1.21 -7.08
CA THR A 26 -21.68 2.41 -6.25
C THR A 26 -20.89 2.26 -4.96
N SER A 27 -20.51 3.41 -4.38
CA SER A 27 -19.86 3.50 -3.06
C SER A 27 -20.72 2.85 -1.95
N GLU A 28 -22.03 3.04 -2.01
CA GLU A 28 -22.99 2.49 -1.04
C GLU A 28 -23.07 0.96 -1.11
N ASP A 29 -23.00 0.38 -2.33
CA ASP A 29 -23.01 -1.07 -2.51
C ASP A 29 -21.79 -1.73 -1.84
N TRP A 30 -20.63 -1.08 -1.90
CA TRP A 30 -19.41 -1.58 -1.26
C TRP A 30 -19.47 -1.50 0.26
N LEU A 31 -20.04 -0.42 0.82
CA LEU A 31 -20.27 -0.30 2.25
C LEU A 31 -21.25 -1.37 2.74
N GLU A 32 -22.34 -1.57 2.03
CA GLU A 32 -23.34 -2.59 2.38
C GLU A 32 -22.78 -4.00 2.25
N TRP A 33 -21.94 -4.26 1.26
CA TRP A 33 -21.21 -5.53 1.20
C TRP A 33 -20.31 -5.75 2.39
N MET A 34 -19.48 -4.78 2.72
CA MET A 34 -18.54 -4.92 3.83
C MET A 34 -19.31 -5.20 5.14
N ARG A 35 -20.45 -4.53 5.32
CA ARG A 35 -21.36 -4.79 6.44
C ARG A 35 -21.94 -6.21 6.41
N ARG A 36 -22.49 -6.66 5.28
CA ARG A 36 -23.05 -8.02 5.12
C ARG A 36 -22.01 -9.10 5.36
N LEU A 37 -20.83 -8.96 4.76
CA LEU A 37 -19.71 -9.87 4.94
C LEU A 37 -19.30 -9.95 6.42
N SER A 38 -19.19 -8.82 7.10
CA SER A 38 -18.84 -8.78 8.53
C SER A 38 -19.88 -9.46 9.42
N ILE A 39 -21.17 -9.25 9.14
CA ILE A 39 -22.27 -9.88 9.89
C ILE A 39 -22.29 -11.40 9.67
N GLU A 40 -22.15 -11.86 8.44
CA GLU A 40 -22.12 -13.30 8.13
C GLU A 40 -20.88 -13.97 8.74
N LEU A 41 -19.72 -13.30 8.75
CA LEU A 41 -18.53 -13.79 9.45
C LEU A 41 -18.76 -13.89 10.97
N LEU A 42 -19.44 -12.92 11.59
CA LEU A 42 -19.79 -13.01 13.02
C LEU A 42 -20.75 -14.17 13.29
N ARG A 43 -21.76 -14.36 12.43
CA ARG A 43 -22.77 -15.41 12.55
C ARG A 43 -22.18 -16.81 12.46
N GLU A 44 -21.29 -17.01 11.48
CA GLU A 44 -20.67 -18.31 11.19
C GLU A 44 -19.36 -18.54 11.97
N SER A 45 -18.95 -17.57 12.80
CA SER A 45 -17.72 -17.69 13.60
C SER A 45 -17.76 -18.89 14.56
N PRO A 46 -16.68 -19.68 14.65
CA PRO A 46 -16.61 -20.82 15.57
C PRO A 46 -16.60 -20.38 17.05
N SER A 47 -16.22 -19.12 17.32
CA SER A 47 -16.16 -18.54 18.66
C SER A 47 -17.56 -18.15 19.18
N PRO A 48 -18.01 -18.70 20.32
CA PRO A 48 -19.28 -18.31 20.92
C PRO A 48 -19.36 -16.82 21.29
N ALA A 49 -18.24 -16.23 21.72
CA ALA A 49 -18.18 -14.83 22.13
C ALA A 49 -18.49 -13.88 20.96
N LEU A 50 -17.93 -14.17 19.78
CA LEU A 50 -18.17 -13.38 18.56
C LEU A 50 -19.62 -13.53 18.08
N ARG A 51 -20.18 -14.74 18.16
CA ARG A 51 -21.60 -14.98 17.83
C ARG A 51 -22.56 -14.26 18.77
N SER A 52 -22.25 -14.17 20.07
CA SER A 52 -23.07 -13.42 21.02
C SER A 52 -23.15 -11.92 20.68
N CYS A 53 -22.11 -11.37 20.05
CA CYS A 53 -22.11 -9.98 19.58
C CYS A 53 -23.05 -9.74 18.38
N LEU A 54 -23.54 -10.79 17.71
CA LEU A 54 -24.47 -10.67 16.58
C LEU A 54 -25.77 -9.94 16.95
N ALA A 55 -26.26 -10.13 18.19
CA ALA A 55 -27.47 -9.45 18.66
C ALA A 55 -27.31 -7.91 18.66
N LEU A 56 -26.09 -7.42 18.93
CA LEU A 56 -25.77 -5.99 18.96
C LEU A 56 -25.24 -5.48 17.61
N ALA A 57 -24.75 -6.38 16.76
CA ALA A 57 -24.21 -6.07 15.43
C ALA A 57 -25.24 -5.43 14.48
N HIS A 58 -26.53 -5.76 14.63
CA HIS A 58 -27.60 -5.18 13.82
C HIS A 58 -27.87 -3.70 14.14
N ASP A 59 -27.75 -3.32 15.41
CA ASP A 59 -28.11 -1.99 15.89
C ASP A 59 -26.90 -1.05 15.99
N TYR A 60 -25.68 -1.60 16.08
CA TYR A 60 -24.46 -0.83 16.30
C TYR A 60 -23.33 -1.20 15.33
N SER A 61 -23.29 -0.49 14.19
CA SER A 61 -22.31 -0.66 13.11
C SER A 61 -20.83 -0.56 13.53
N PRO A 62 -20.40 0.35 14.43
CA PRO A 62 -18.99 0.45 14.80
C PRO A 62 -18.41 -0.83 15.44
N LEU A 63 -19.22 -1.60 16.18
CA LEU A 63 -18.80 -2.88 16.74
C LEU A 63 -18.53 -3.92 15.66
N VAL A 64 -19.32 -3.93 14.59
CA VAL A 64 -19.14 -4.84 13.45
C VAL A 64 -17.77 -4.63 12.82
N SER A 65 -17.40 -3.37 12.56
CA SER A 65 -16.09 -3.02 11.99
C SER A 65 -14.94 -3.36 12.93
N ALA A 66 -15.10 -3.18 14.24
CA ALA A 66 -14.06 -3.51 15.22
C ALA A 66 -13.83 -5.02 15.37
N LEU A 67 -14.89 -5.82 15.28
CA LEU A 67 -14.82 -7.27 15.39
C LEU A 67 -14.50 -7.97 14.07
N PHE A 68 -14.56 -7.25 12.94
CA PHE A 68 -14.36 -7.81 11.60
C PHE A 68 -13.07 -8.62 11.48
N ASN A 69 -11.92 -8.07 11.88
CA ASN A 69 -10.62 -8.76 11.76
C ASN A 69 -10.58 -10.07 12.57
N ALA A 70 -11.11 -10.03 13.80
CA ALA A 70 -11.15 -11.20 14.67
C ALA A 70 -12.14 -12.27 14.14
N ALA A 71 -13.30 -11.84 13.64
CA ALA A 71 -14.28 -12.71 13.01
C ALA A 71 -13.70 -13.37 11.74
N PHE A 72 -13.06 -12.57 10.89
CA PHE A 72 -12.39 -13.04 9.68
C PHE A 72 -11.34 -14.10 10.00
N LEU A 73 -10.40 -13.84 10.92
CA LEU A 73 -9.35 -14.79 11.30
C LEU A 73 -9.95 -16.11 11.84
N SER A 74 -11.01 -16.01 12.65
CA SER A 74 -11.67 -17.18 13.22
C SER A 74 -12.32 -18.06 12.16
N CYS A 75 -12.96 -17.47 11.15
CA CYS A 75 -13.55 -18.19 10.04
C CYS A 75 -12.47 -18.73 9.10
N TRP A 76 -11.52 -17.88 8.69
CA TRP A 76 -10.40 -18.23 7.81
C TRP A 76 -9.66 -19.50 8.25
N SER A 77 -9.48 -19.65 9.57
CA SER A 77 -8.80 -20.78 10.18
C SER A 77 -9.51 -22.13 10.03
N GLU A 78 -10.82 -22.12 9.82
CA GLU A 78 -11.65 -23.32 9.69
C GLU A 78 -12.13 -23.52 8.23
N LEU A 79 -11.91 -22.55 7.34
CA LEU A 79 -12.24 -22.67 5.93
C LEU A 79 -11.28 -23.63 5.20
N PRO A 80 -11.80 -24.49 4.31
CA PRO A 80 -10.96 -25.27 3.39
C PRO A 80 -10.31 -24.39 2.31
N GLU A 81 -9.17 -24.86 1.78
CA GLU A 81 -8.32 -24.14 0.82
C GLU A 81 -9.07 -23.63 -0.43
N GLN A 82 -9.96 -24.46 -1.00
CA GLN A 82 -10.78 -24.04 -2.16
C GLN A 82 -11.59 -22.78 -1.89
N TYR A 83 -12.17 -22.65 -0.70
CA TYR A 83 -12.98 -21.48 -0.35
C TYR A 83 -12.11 -20.30 0.12
N GLN A 84 -10.90 -20.56 0.62
CA GLN A 84 -9.90 -19.52 0.88
C GLN A 84 -9.49 -18.82 -0.42
N ASP A 85 -9.21 -19.59 -1.48
CA ASP A 85 -8.86 -19.05 -2.80
C ASP A 85 -10.01 -18.21 -3.40
N GLU A 86 -11.25 -18.70 -3.31
CA GLU A 86 -12.43 -17.95 -3.77
C GLU A 86 -12.60 -16.63 -2.99
N LEU A 87 -12.37 -16.64 -1.67
CA LEU A 87 -12.44 -15.44 -0.84
C LEU A 87 -11.32 -14.45 -1.18
N VAL A 88 -10.09 -14.92 -1.38
CA VAL A 88 -8.97 -14.07 -1.81
C VAL A 88 -9.27 -13.42 -3.16
N SER A 89 -9.75 -14.21 -4.13
CA SER A 89 -10.15 -13.68 -5.44
C SER A 89 -11.25 -12.62 -5.35
N ALA A 90 -12.22 -12.80 -4.45
CA ALA A 90 -13.24 -11.80 -4.18
C ALA A 90 -12.67 -10.51 -3.55
N LEU A 91 -11.71 -10.63 -2.64
CA LEU A 91 -11.00 -9.49 -2.04
C LEU A 91 -10.16 -8.74 -3.09
N GLU A 92 -9.44 -9.44 -3.95
CA GLU A 92 -8.67 -8.84 -5.06
C GLU A 92 -9.58 -8.08 -6.03
N THR A 93 -10.73 -8.68 -6.36
CA THR A 93 -11.75 -8.03 -7.22
C THR A 93 -12.27 -6.75 -6.57
N ALA A 94 -12.49 -6.77 -5.24
CA ALA A 94 -12.92 -5.59 -4.50
C ALA A 94 -11.84 -4.49 -4.49
N LEU A 95 -10.59 -4.85 -4.20
CA LEU A 95 -9.45 -3.93 -4.13
C LEU A 95 -9.12 -3.27 -5.48
N THR A 96 -9.33 -4.01 -6.58
CA THR A 96 -9.09 -3.52 -7.95
C THR A 96 -10.22 -2.60 -8.45
N SER A 97 -11.39 -2.62 -7.81
CA SER A 97 -12.54 -1.84 -8.26
C SER A 97 -12.32 -0.32 -8.10
N PRO A 98 -12.69 0.51 -9.09
CA PRO A 98 -12.50 1.96 -9.03
C PRO A 98 -13.54 2.67 -8.15
N SER A 99 -14.69 2.04 -7.89
CA SER A 99 -15.78 2.58 -7.06
C SER A 99 -15.63 2.28 -5.57
N LEU A 100 -14.51 1.67 -5.15
CA LEU A 100 -14.26 1.30 -3.76
C LEU A 100 -14.09 2.54 -2.87
N PRO A 101 -14.91 2.71 -1.82
CA PRO A 101 -14.77 3.81 -0.87
C PRO A 101 -13.48 3.68 -0.04
N SER A 102 -12.89 4.81 0.35
CA SER A 102 -11.70 4.84 1.21
C SER A 102 -11.91 4.10 2.54
N THR A 103 -13.11 4.18 3.13
CA THR A 103 -13.47 3.46 4.36
C THR A 103 -13.32 1.95 4.21
N VAL A 104 -13.84 1.37 3.12
CA VAL A 104 -13.76 -0.07 2.85
C VAL A 104 -12.32 -0.46 2.55
N LEU A 105 -11.62 0.35 1.76
CA LEU A 105 -10.19 0.16 1.48
C LEU A 105 -9.36 0.10 2.77
N HIS A 106 -9.54 1.05 3.69
CA HIS A 106 -8.85 1.04 4.98
C HIS A 106 -9.20 -0.18 5.83
N GLN A 107 -10.45 -0.63 5.83
CA GLN A 107 -10.86 -1.83 6.56
C GLN A 107 -10.18 -3.09 5.99
N LEU A 108 -10.09 -3.22 4.66
CA LEU A 108 -9.37 -4.33 4.01
C LEU A 108 -7.85 -4.25 4.24
N LEU A 109 -7.26 -3.06 4.20
CA LEU A 109 -5.84 -2.86 4.54
C LEU A 109 -5.54 -3.14 6.01
N ASN A 110 -6.48 -2.84 6.93
CA ASN A 110 -6.38 -3.23 8.33
C ASN A 110 -6.46 -4.75 8.50
N LEU A 111 -7.27 -5.43 7.69
CA LEU A 111 -7.35 -6.88 7.69
C LEU A 111 -6.04 -7.51 7.22
N ALA A 112 -5.47 -7.04 6.10
CA ALA A 112 -4.21 -7.56 5.59
C ALA A 112 -3.09 -7.47 6.64
N GLU A 113 -2.88 -6.30 7.24
CA GLU A 113 -1.90 -6.10 8.33
C GLU A 113 -2.19 -6.99 9.55
N PHE A 114 -3.46 -7.16 9.92
CA PHE A 114 -3.84 -8.02 11.04
C PHE A 114 -3.51 -9.49 10.76
N MET A 115 -3.73 -9.95 9.53
CA MET A 115 -3.44 -11.31 9.09
C MET A 115 -1.93 -11.58 9.01
N GLU A 116 -1.13 -10.60 8.57
CA GLU A 116 0.34 -10.66 8.61
C GLU A 116 0.87 -10.81 10.03
N ARG A 117 0.36 -9.99 10.97
CA ARG A 117 0.71 -10.10 12.40
C ARG A 117 0.29 -11.42 13.04
N ALA A 118 -0.75 -12.06 12.51
CA ALA A 118 -1.25 -13.35 12.99
C ALA A 118 -0.52 -14.56 12.38
N GLU A 119 0.57 -14.34 11.63
CA GLU A 119 1.33 -15.37 10.91
C GLU A 119 0.46 -16.17 9.90
N ARG A 120 -0.61 -15.54 9.40
CA ARG A 120 -1.53 -16.11 8.41
C ARG A 120 -1.76 -15.12 7.29
N ALA A 121 -0.67 -14.62 6.71
CA ALA A 121 -0.72 -13.66 5.62
C ALA A 121 -1.61 -14.17 4.48
N LEU A 122 -2.47 -13.29 3.98
CA LEU A 122 -3.30 -13.59 2.81
C LEU A 122 -2.38 -13.65 1.57
N PRO A 123 -2.61 -14.58 0.63
CA PRO A 123 -1.85 -14.65 -0.62
C PRO A 123 -2.28 -13.53 -1.58
N LEU A 124 -2.03 -12.27 -1.19
CA LEU A 124 -2.30 -11.07 -1.97
C LEU A 124 -0.97 -10.46 -2.44
N ASP A 125 -0.95 -9.85 -3.63
CA ASP A 125 0.26 -9.21 -4.14
C ASP A 125 0.60 -7.94 -3.32
N ILE A 126 1.73 -8.00 -2.62
CA ILE A 126 2.26 -6.93 -1.76
C ILE A 126 2.38 -5.60 -2.53
N ARG A 127 2.75 -5.66 -3.82
CA ARG A 127 2.91 -4.46 -4.66
C ARG A 127 1.58 -3.76 -4.90
N THR A 128 0.52 -4.54 -5.13
CA THR A 128 -0.83 -4.00 -5.28
C THR A 128 -1.30 -3.39 -3.95
N LEU A 129 -1.03 -4.04 -2.82
CA LEU A 129 -1.36 -3.49 -1.50
C LEU A 129 -0.61 -2.19 -1.21
N GLY A 130 0.68 -2.09 -1.57
CA GLY A 130 1.48 -0.87 -1.42
C GLY A 130 0.92 0.32 -2.21
N THR A 131 0.57 0.11 -3.48
CA THR A 131 -0.01 1.15 -4.34
C THR A 131 -1.42 1.55 -3.90
N LEU A 132 -2.24 0.59 -3.48
CA LEU A 132 -3.58 0.85 -2.94
C LEU A 132 -3.52 1.59 -1.60
N ALA A 133 -2.56 1.25 -0.72
CA ALA A 133 -2.34 1.96 0.53
C ALA A 133 -1.88 3.41 0.29
N ALA A 134 -1.02 3.65 -0.70
CA ALA A 134 -0.64 5.01 -1.11
C ALA A 134 -1.86 5.81 -1.59
N ARG A 135 -2.70 5.21 -2.45
CA ARG A 135 -3.95 5.83 -2.93
C ARG A 135 -4.94 6.12 -1.80
N GLY A 136 -4.98 5.25 -0.79
CA GLY A 136 -5.78 5.45 0.41
C GLY A 136 -5.18 6.42 1.43
N HIS A 137 -4.06 7.09 1.14
CA HIS A 137 -3.33 7.94 2.10
C HIS A 137 -2.91 7.21 3.39
N ALA A 138 -2.81 5.88 3.36
CA ALA A 138 -2.28 5.07 4.45
C ALA A 138 -0.76 4.92 4.28
N TYR A 139 -0.03 6.04 4.33
CA TYR A 139 1.38 6.10 3.97
C TYR A 139 2.28 5.19 4.81
N ALA A 140 2.00 5.02 6.11
CA ALA A 140 2.78 4.11 6.96
C ALA A 140 2.67 2.65 6.50
N LYS A 141 1.50 2.21 6.05
CA LYS A 141 1.30 0.85 5.52
C LYS A 141 1.91 0.70 4.14
N SER A 142 1.72 1.72 3.30
CA SER A 142 2.32 1.78 1.97
C SER A 142 3.84 1.68 2.05
N LEU A 143 4.45 2.40 3.01
CA LEU A 143 5.89 2.35 3.29
C LEU A 143 6.33 0.92 3.59
N HIS A 144 5.66 0.23 4.53
CA HIS A 144 5.99 -1.14 4.87
C HIS A 144 6.00 -2.07 3.64
N TYR A 145 4.92 -2.05 2.84
CA TYR A 145 4.84 -2.88 1.64
C TYR A 145 5.90 -2.53 0.59
N LYS A 146 6.21 -1.25 0.42
CA LYS A 146 7.23 -0.78 -0.52
C LYS A 146 8.66 -1.07 -0.05
N GLU A 147 8.91 -1.09 1.25
CA GLU A 147 10.20 -1.53 1.80
C GLU A 147 10.41 -3.02 1.58
N VAL A 148 9.36 -3.84 1.75
CA VAL A 148 9.42 -5.27 1.40
C VAL A 148 9.67 -5.45 -0.10
N GLU A 149 8.98 -4.69 -0.95
CA GLU A 149 9.23 -4.69 -2.41
C GLU A 149 10.67 -4.26 -2.74
N PHE A 150 11.22 -3.28 -2.05
CA PHE A 150 12.59 -2.78 -2.29
C PHE A 150 13.67 -3.84 -2.03
N LEU A 151 13.43 -4.77 -1.10
CA LEU A 151 14.33 -5.91 -0.88
C LEU A 151 14.34 -6.90 -2.04
N GLU A 152 13.24 -7.01 -2.78
CA GLU A 152 13.12 -7.91 -3.95
C GLU A 152 13.53 -7.21 -5.25
N SER A 153 13.03 -6.00 -5.48
CA SER A 153 13.22 -5.20 -6.69
C SER A 153 13.44 -3.72 -6.34
N PRO A 154 14.69 -3.29 -6.09
CA PRO A 154 14.98 -1.93 -5.66
C PRO A 154 14.68 -0.89 -6.74
N GLU A 155 14.90 -1.20 -8.02
CA GLU A 155 14.77 -0.22 -9.12
C GLU A 155 13.34 0.31 -9.30
N SER A 156 12.31 -0.50 -9.07
CA SER A 156 10.90 -0.08 -9.19
C SER A 156 10.40 0.66 -7.95
N ALA A 157 10.91 0.29 -6.77
CA ALA A 157 10.38 0.76 -5.49
C ALA A 157 10.95 2.12 -5.04
N ILE A 158 12.15 2.51 -5.49
CA ILE A 158 12.83 3.73 -5.00
C ILE A 158 11.99 5.00 -5.20
N GLU A 159 11.42 5.19 -6.39
CA GLU A 159 10.68 6.41 -6.72
C GLU A 159 9.40 6.54 -5.86
N ASP A 160 8.70 5.42 -5.67
CA ASP A 160 7.54 5.34 -4.77
C ASP A 160 7.95 5.59 -3.32
N LEU A 161 9.07 5.00 -2.86
CA LEU A 161 9.59 5.18 -1.50
C LEU A 161 9.94 6.63 -1.21
N ILE A 162 10.66 7.32 -2.11
CA ILE A 162 10.99 8.74 -1.98
C ILE A 162 9.71 9.57 -1.83
N THR A 163 8.73 9.29 -2.70
CA THR A 163 7.44 9.99 -2.65
C THR A 163 6.72 9.74 -1.33
N ILE A 164 6.68 8.50 -0.84
CA ILE A 164 6.03 8.14 0.43
C ILE A 164 6.75 8.78 1.62
N TYR A 165 8.09 8.75 1.66
CA TYR A 165 8.89 9.39 2.70
C TYR A 165 8.71 10.90 2.73
N HIS A 166 8.62 11.54 1.57
CA HIS A 166 8.27 12.96 1.47
C HIS A 166 6.87 13.25 2.04
N GLN A 167 5.86 12.44 1.71
CA GLN A 167 4.51 12.58 2.29
C GLN A 167 4.47 12.33 3.81
N LEU A 168 5.36 11.47 4.33
CA LEU A 168 5.54 11.23 5.76
C LEU A 168 6.36 12.31 6.47
N GLN A 169 6.83 13.34 5.77
CA GLN A 169 7.71 14.38 6.29
C GLN A 169 9.02 13.83 6.87
N GLN A 170 9.55 12.76 6.27
CA GLN A 170 10.81 12.11 6.65
C GLN A 170 11.80 12.06 5.48
N PRO A 171 12.26 13.22 4.97
CA PRO A 171 13.19 13.26 3.83
C PRO A 171 14.55 12.62 4.16
N ASP A 172 15.02 12.71 5.41
CA ASP A 172 16.30 12.12 5.83
C ASP A 172 16.34 10.59 5.67
N ALA A 173 15.21 9.92 5.91
CA ALA A 173 15.11 8.48 5.73
C ALA A 173 15.19 8.08 4.24
N ALA A 174 14.59 8.88 3.36
CA ALA A 174 14.72 8.68 1.92
C ALA A 174 16.15 8.89 1.41
N VAL A 175 16.92 9.81 1.98
CA VAL A 175 18.36 9.93 1.68
C VAL A 175 19.09 8.64 2.05
N GLY A 176 18.78 8.05 3.20
CA GLY A 176 19.33 6.75 3.58
C GLY A 176 19.02 5.66 2.55
N VAL A 177 17.78 5.61 2.03
CA VAL A 177 17.40 4.67 0.96
C VAL A 177 18.19 4.93 -0.31
N LEU A 178 18.38 6.19 -0.71
CA LEU A 178 19.19 6.56 -1.89
C LEU A 178 20.65 6.16 -1.74
N GLU A 179 21.25 6.37 -0.57
CA GLU A 179 22.62 5.94 -0.30
C GLU A 179 22.76 4.42 -0.38
N VAL A 180 21.81 3.68 0.20
CA VAL A 180 21.79 2.21 0.12
C VAL A 180 21.62 1.76 -1.33
N ALA A 181 20.75 2.42 -2.09
CA ALA A 181 20.54 2.14 -3.52
C ALA A 181 21.79 2.37 -4.36
N GLN A 182 22.52 3.45 -4.11
CA GLN A 182 23.76 3.77 -4.81
C GLN A 182 24.89 2.81 -4.43
N LYS A 183 25.09 2.56 -3.12
CA LYS A 183 26.22 1.74 -2.61
C LYS A 183 26.03 0.26 -2.90
N THR A 184 24.81 -0.25 -2.74
CA THR A 184 24.53 -1.70 -2.79
C THR A 184 24.12 -2.16 -4.18
N TYR A 185 23.24 -1.39 -4.84
CA TYR A 185 22.65 -1.78 -6.12
C TYR A 185 23.25 -1.02 -7.31
N GLY A 186 24.12 -0.03 -7.07
CA GLY A 186 24.76 0.75 -8.13
C GLY A 186 23.78 1.57 -8.96
N ILE A 187 22.59 1.86 -8.43
CA ILE A 187 21.53 2.55 -9.17
C ILE A 187 21.94 4.01 -9.37
N GLY A 188 21.92 4.44 -10.63
CA GLY A 188 22.21 5.82 -11.00
C GLY A 188 21.16 6.78 -10.45
N LEU A 189 21.58 7.66 -9.54
CA LEU A 189 20.75 8.67 -8.91
C LEU A 189 20.15 9.63 -9.96
N ARG A 190 18.87 9.96 -9.81
CA ARG A 190 18.22 11.01 -10.61
C ARG A 190 18.28 12.33 -9.86
N GLU A 191 18.48 13.41 -10.59
CA GLU A 191 18.59 14.77 -10.04
C GLU A 191 17.26 15.20 -9.38
N GLU A 192 16.14 14.77 -9.97
CA GLU A 192 14.78 15.00 -9.49
C GLU A 192 14.53 14.45 -8.08
N TRP A 193 15.24 13.39 -7.68
CA TRP A 193 15.09 12.79 -6.36
C TRP A 193 15.63 13.71 -5.26
N PHE A 194 16.73 14.41 -5.51
CA PHE A 194 17.27 15.38 -4.56
C PHE A 194 16.39 16.64 -4.46
N GLU A 195 15.80 17.06 -5.57
CA GLU A 195 14.81 18.17 -5.60
C GLU A 195 13.58 17.82 -4.76
N GLN A 196 13.04 16.60 -4.92
CA GLN A 196 11.90 16.11 -4.13
C GLN A 196 12.21 15.99 -2.63
N LEU A 197 13.47 15.81 -2.25
CA LEU A 197 13.89 15.71 -0.85
C LEU A 197 14.24 17.06 -0.20
N GLY A 198 14.11 18.17 -0.94
CA GLY A 198 14.44 19.51 -0.45
C GLY A 198 15.94 19.75 -0.29
N ARG A 199 16.78 18.90 -0.88
CA ARG A 199 18.25 19.02 -0.83
C ARG A 199 18.77 19.75 -2.06
N PHE A 200 18.43 21.03 -2.13
CA PHE A 200 18.66 21.86 -3.31
C PHE A 200 20.15 22.02 -3.66
N ASP A 201 21.07 21.98 -2.69
CA ASP A 201 22.52 22.04 -2.95
C ASP A 201 23.02 20.81 -3.73
N GLU A 202 22.61 19.61 -3.32
CA GLU A 202 23.01 18.37 -4.00
C GLU A 202 22.30 18.20 -5.34
N ALA A 203 21.02 18.61 -5.40
CA ALA A 203 20.27 18.66 -6.65
C ALA A 203 20.94 19.62 -7.65
N LEU A 204 21.37 20.81 -7.20
CA LEU A 204 22.06 21.79 -8.03
C LEU A 204 23.36 21.21 -8.58
N HIS A 205 24.20 20.62 -7.73
CA HIS A 205 25.44 19.98 -8.16
C HIS A 205 25.20 18.85 -9.17
N ALA A 206 24.16 18.03 -8.94
CA ALA A 206 23.79 16.96 -9.86
C ALA A 206 23.32 17.51 -11.22
N TYR A 207 22.51 18.57 -11.24
CA TYR A 207 22.08 19.24 -12.47
C TYR A 207 23.25 19.89 -13.21
N GLU A 208 24.17 20.55 -12.51
CA GLU A 208 25.38 21.15 -13.08
C GLU A 208 26.30 20.08 -13.68
N ALA A 209 26.57 18.99 -12.96
CA ALA A 209 27.37 17.88 -13.45
C ALA A 209 26.75 17.21 -14.69
N ARG A 210 25.41 17.12 -14.73
CA ARG A 210 24.67 16.63 -15.89
C ARG A 210 24.80 17.55 -17.10
N LEU A 211 24.69 18.87 -16.89
CA LEU A 211 24.82 19.88 -17.95
C LEU A 211 26.27 20.05 -18.44
N ALA A 212 27.25 19.89 -17.56
CA ALA A 212 28.68 19.94 -17.87
C ALA A 212 29.17 18.68 -18.62
N GLY A 213 28.37 17.61 -18.64
CA GLY A 213 28.69 16.36 -19.35
C GLY A 213 29.81 15.54 -18.68
N GLU A 214 30.11 15.80 -17.41
CA GLU A 214 31.25 15.20 -16.69
C GLU A 214 31.03 13.69 -16.41
N ASN A 215 29.79 13.21 -16.39
CA ASN A 215 29.45 11.79 -16.18
C ASN A 215 29.33 11.02 -17.51
N LEU A 216 30.45 10.83 -18.21
CA LEU A 216 30.55 10.17 -19.54
C LEU A 216 30.02 8.72 -19.61
N GLU A 217 29.90 8.00 -18.49
CA GLU A 217 29.38 6.63 -18.46
C GLU A 217 27.86 6.57 -18.29
N GLN A 218 27.27 7.36 -17.39
CA GLN A 218 25.81 7.45 -17.22
C GLN A 218 25.13 8.17 -18.40
N ALA A 219 25.86 9.08 -19.05
CA ALA A 219 25.50 9.73 -20.30
C ALA A 219 25.25 8.73 -21.46
N LYS A 220 25.87 7.55 -21.44
CA LYS A 220 25.74 6.54 -22.50
C LYS A 220 24.48 5.66 -22.35
N GLN A 221 23.98 5.45 -21.13
CA GLN A 221 22.77 4.64 -20.88
C GLN A 221 21.46 5.38 -21.18
N ARG A 222 21.41 6.70 -21.01
CA ARG A 222 20.20 7.50 -21.26
C ARG A 222 20.42 8.35 -22.50
N ARG A 223 19.54 8.21 -23.50
CA ARG A 223 19.58 8.91 -24.80
C ARG A 223 19.97 10.39 -24.63
N PHE A 224 21.25 10.69 -24.82
CA PHE A 224 21.89 11.99 -24.54
C PHE A 224 21.51 13.09 -25.55
N SER A 225 20.40 12.91 -26.28
CA SER A 225 20.11 13.63 -27.52
C SER A 225 18.64 14.06 -27.66
N ASP A 226 17.86 14.03 -26.58
CA ASP A 226 16.54 14.68 -26.57
C ASP A 226 16.65 16.11 -26.00
N PRO A 227 16.43 17.17 -26.82
CA PRO A 227 16.41 18.56 -26.35
C PRO A 227 15.46 18.81 -25.17
N HIS A 228 14.41 17.98 -25.05
CA HIS A 228 13.44 18.07 -23.97
C HIS A 228 14.01 17.69 -22.59
N SER A 229 14.91 16.71 -22.52
CA SER A 229 15.52 16.30 -21.24
C SER A 229 16.46 17.38 -20.70
N VAL A 230 17.20 18.04 -21.58
CA VAL A 230 18.09 19.16 -21.21
C VAL A 230 17.27 20.31 -20.66
N GLN A 231 16.16 20.66 -21.32
CA GLN A 231 15.24 21.70 -20.85
C GLN A 231 14.67 21.40 -19.45
N GLN A 232 14.27 20.14 -19.19
CA GLN A 232 13.79 19.73 -17.87
C GLN A 232 14.87 19.89 -16.80
N SER A 233 16.12 19.51 -17.08
CA SER A 233 17.24 19.70 -16.15
C SER A 233 17.55 21.18 -15.90
N THR A 234 17.47 22.04 -16.91
CA THR A 234 17.65 23.50 -16.73
C THR A 234 16.54 24.11 -15.88
N ILE A 235 15.29 23.65 -16.06
CA ILE A 235 14.16 24.08 -15.21
C ILE A 235 14.35 23.62 -13.76
N GLY A 236 14.79 22.39 -13.54
CA GLY A 236 15.13 21.87 -12.21
C GLY A 236 16.23 22.69 -11.53
N LEU A 237 17.29 23.04 -12.28
CA LEU A 237 18.37 23.92 -11.81
C LEU A 237 17.85 25.31 -11.41
N MET A 238 17.02 25.94 -12.25
CA MET A 238 16.39 27.22 -11.93
C MET A 238 15.53 27.16 -10.65
N ARG A 239 14.82 26.05 -10.42
CA ARG A 239 14.07 25.85 -9.17
C ARG A 239 15.01 25.76 -7.96
N CYS A 240 16.09 24.99 -8.07
CA CYS A 240 17.08 24.86 -6.99
C CYS A 240 17.71 26.23 -6.66
N LEU A 241 18.14 27.00 -7.66
CA LEU A 241 18.69 28.35 -7.46
C LEU A 241 17.70 29.30 -6.78
N ARG A 242 16.41 29.22 -7.16
CA ARG A 242 15.35 30.01 -6.55
C ARG A 242 15.16 29.67 -5.07
N GLU A 243 15.13 28.39 -4.71
CA GLU A 243 14.96 27.96 -3.31
C GLU A 243 16.20 28.24 -2.46
N LEU A 244 17.41 28.20 -3.05
CA LEU A 244 18.67 28.60 -2.39
C LEU A 244 18.85 30.13 -2.27
N GLY A 245 18.07 30.91 -3.03
CA GLY A 245 18.15 32.37 -3.03
C GLY A 245 19.31 32.95 -3.84
N GLU A 246 19.92 32.18 -4.74
CA GLU A 246 21.00 32.61 -5.63
C GLU A 246 20.45 33.35 -6.87
N TRP A 247 19.82 34.51 -6.64
CA TRP A 247 19.16 35.28 -7.69
C TRP A 247 20.10 35.79 -8.79
N ASP A 248 21.38 35.97 -8.48
CA ASP A 248 22.39 36.47 -9.45
C ASP A 248 22.72 35.44 -10.55
N ARG A 249 22.43 34.16 -10.32
CA ARG A 249 22.71 33.04 -11.23
C ARG A 249 21.48 32.53 -11.98
N LEU A 250 20.30 33.05 -11.64
CA LEU A 250 19.00 32.68 -12.22
C LEU A 250 18.74 33.46 -13.53
#